data_AF-A0A7G7GD01-F1
#
_entry.id   AF-A0A7G7GD01-F1
#
_cell.length_a   1.000
_cell.length_b   1.000
_cell.length_c   1.000
_cell.angle_alpha   90.00
_cell.angle_beta   90.00
_cell.angle_gamma   90.00
#
_symmetry.space_group_name_H-M   'P 1'
#
loop_
_entity.id
_entity.type
_entity.pdbx_description
1 polymer ?
#
loop_
_entity_poly.entity_id
_entity_poly.type
_entity_poly.pdbx_seq_one_letter_code
_entity_poly.pdbx_strand_id
1 'polypeptide(L)'
;MTYKGASFLVLFWGIINLLISGVAYYYMGSFSQPVLVPGILAGVLSFGLGHFLNRAHTLAFILALVASFTFVFWLGWLTSQALTQEQNYIFPDALANPSRNVYFLVSSAMLTSTVLVLLLLGVFWKSIYLSLQNKM
;
A
#
# COMPACT_ATOMS: atom_id res chain seq x y z
N MET A 1 15.74 17.59 5.66
CA MET A 1 15.85 16.15 6.00
C MET A 1 14.49 15.45 5.97
N THR A 2 13.41 16.09 6.44
CA THR A 2 12.04 15.54 6.48
C THR A 2 11.55 14.94 5.16
N TYR A 3 11.66 15.67 4.04
CA TYR A 3 11.24 15.19 2.72
C TYR A 3 12.00 13.94 2.25
N LYS A 4 13.28 13.81 2.62
CA LYS A 4 14.09 12.62 2.29
C LYS A 4 13.66 11.41 3.12
N GLY A 5 13.32 11.61 4.39
CA GLY A 5 12.75 10.56 5.24
C GLY A 5 11.39 10.08 4.73
N ALA A 6 10.49 11.02 4.39
CA ALA A 6 9.20 10.70 3.79
C ALA A 6 9.36 10.00 2.42
N SER A 7 10.30 10.45 1.59
CA SER A 7 10.63 9.80 0.31
C SER A 7 11.04 8.35 0.49
N PHE A 8 11.98 8.08 1.40
CA PHE A 8 12.44 6.73 1.69
C PHE A 8 11.31 5.83 2.19
N LEU A 9 10.48 6.36 3.10
CA LEU A 9 9.33 5.64 3.63
C LEU A 9 8.32 5.27 2.53
N VAL A 10 8.00 6.20 1.63
CA VAL A 10 7.10 5.94 0.50
C VAL A 10 7.70 4.90 -0.45
N LEU A 11 8.98 5.00 -0.76
CA LEU A 11 9.66 4.02 -1.62
C LEU A 11 9.68 2.62 -0.99
N PHE A 12 9.97 2.54 0.31
CA PHE A 12 9.93 1.30 1.09
C PHE A 12 8.52 0.68 1.08
N TRP A 13 7.48 1.50 1.26
CA TRP A 13 6.08 1.06 1.18
C TRP A 13 5.76 0.35 -0.13
N GLY A 14 6.13 0.92 -1.28
CA GLY A 14 5.83 0.28 -2.56
C GLY A 14 6.68 -0.94 -2.85
N ILE A 15 7.96 -0.96 -2.47
CA ILE A 15 8.81 -2.16 -2.60
C ILE A 15 8.23 -3.32 -1.81
N ILE A 16 7.82 -3.09 -0.56
CA ILE A 16 7.21 -4.13 0.27
C ILE A 16 5.92 -4.66 -0.36
N ASN A 17 5.03 -3.76 -0.79
CA ASN A 17 3.77 -4.19 -1.39
C ASN A 17 3.98 -4.95 -2.71
N LEU A 18 5.00 -4.58 -3.49
CA LEU A 18 5.38 -5.31 -4.70
C LEU A 18 5.92 -6.72 -4.38
N LEU A 19 6.77 -6.84 -3.36
CA LEU A 19 7.32 -8.14 -2.96
C LEU A 19 6.23 -9.06 -2.39
N ILE A 20 5.38 -8.54 -1.50
CA ILE A 20 4.28 -9.29 -0.91
C ILE A 20 3.30 -9.76 -1.99
N SER A 21 3.01 -8.92 -2.98
CA SER A 21 2.11 -9.28 -4.07
C SER A 21 2.74 -10.31 -5.03
N GLY A 22 4.05 -10.25 -5.26
CA GLY A 22 4.80 -11.28 -5.97
C GLY A 22 4.75 -12.64 -5.26
N VAL A 23 4.88 -12.64 -3.93
CA VAL A 23 4.71 -13.85 -3.10
C VAL A 23 3.30 -14.41 -3.25
N ALA A 24 2.27 -13.56 -3.27
CA ALA A 24 0.89 -14.00 -3.50
C ALA A 24 0.72 -14.70 -4.86
N TYR A 25 1.31 -14.15 -5.92
CA TYR A 25 1.29 -14.78 -7.25
C TYR A 25 1.99 -16.14 -7.27
N TYR A 26 3.13 -16.27 -6.59
CA TYR A 26 3.86 -17.55 -6.51
C TYR A 26 3.00 -18.65 -5.88
N TYR A 27 2.26 -18.35 -4.81
CA TYR A 27 1.48 -19.35 -4.07
C TYR A 27 0.05 -19.57 -4.60
N MET A 28 -0.55 -18.56 -5.21
CA MET A 28 -1.98 -18.60 -5.61
C MET A 28 -2.19 -18.54 -7.13
N GLY A 29 -1.15 -18.30 -7.92
CA GLY A 29 -1.25 -18.15 -9.38
C GLY A 29 -2.23 -17.06 -9.79
N SER A 30 -3.14 -17.39 -10.70
CA SER A 30 -4.16 -16.46 -11.23
C SER A 30 -5.14 -15.94 -10.17
N PHE A 31 -5.30 -16.62 -9.03
CA PHE A 31 -6.17 -16.14 -7.95
C PHE A 31 -5.57 -14.96 -7.17
N SER A 32 -4.29 -14.63 -7.36
CA SER A 32 -3.65 -13.51 -6.66
C SER A 32 -3.99 -12.15 -7.25
N GLN A 33 -4.65 -12.08 -8.41
CA GLN A 33 -4.89 -10.81 -9.13
C GLN A 33 -5.42 -9.67 -8.26
N PRO A 34 -6.39 -9.89 -7.34
CA PRO A 34 -6.92 -8.79 -6.52
C PRO A 34 -5.90 -8.17 -5.56
N VAL A 35 -4.85 -8.90 -5.16
CA VAL A 35 -3.72 -8.38 -4.34
C VAL A 35 -2.49 -8.02 -5.20
N LEU A 36 -2.35 -8.65 -6.37
CA LEU A 36 -1.28 -8.36 -7.33
C LEU A 36 -1.40 -6.95 -7.89
N VAL A 37 -2.60 -6.57 -8.33
CA VAL A 37 -2.89 -5.25 -8.91
C VAL A 37 -2.54 -4.11 -7.93
N PRO A 38 -3.07 -4.06 -6.69
CA PRO A 38 -2.68 -3.02 -5.75
C PRO A 38 -1.18 -3.08 -5.43
N GLY A 39 -0.56 -4.26 -5.33
CA GLY A 39 0.88 -4.34 -5.09
C GLY A 39 1.73 -3.69 -6.19
N ILE A 40 1.40 -3.94 -7.46
CA ILE A 40 2.05 -3.32 -8.61
C ILE A 40 1.81 -1.81 -8.63
N LEU A 41 0.57 -1.37 -8.40
CA LEU A 41 0.23 0.04 -8.36
C LEU A 41 0.96 0.78 -7.23
N ALA A 42 1.03 0.20 -6.03
CA ALA A 42 1.80 0.73 -4.91
C ALA A 42 3.28 0.85 -5.27
N GLY A 43 3.86 -0.18 -5.92
CA GLY A 43 5.22 -0.16 -6.44
C GLY A 43 5.44 1.03 -7.38
N VAL A 44 4.69 1.13 -8.47
CA VAL A 44 4.83 2.21 -9.47
C VAL A 44 4.63 3.60 -8.85
N LEU A 45 3.56 3.78 -8.06
CA LEU A 45 3.26 5.06 -7.41
C LEU A 45 4.37 5.46 -6.43
N SER A 46 4.90 4.51 -5.67
CA SER A 46 5.95 4.79 -4.69
C SER A 46 7.24 5.30 -5.31
N PHE A 47 7.63 4.77 -6.48
CA PHE A 47 8.83 5.22 -7.18
C PHE A 47 8.67 6.67 -7.65
N GLY A 48 7.53 6.98 -8.27
CA GLY A 48 7.22 8.34 -8.72
C GLY A 48 7.14 9.32 -7.55
N LEU A 49 6.29 9.03 -6.56
CA LEU A 49 6.08 9.91 -5.41
C LEU A 49 7.32 10.04 -4.54
N GLY A 50 8.04 8.93 -4.31
CA GLY A 50 9.32 8.91 -3.62
C GLY A 50 10.35 9.80 -4.31
N HIS A 51 10.47 9.74 -5.63
CA HIS A 51 11.37 10.60 -6.40
C HIS A 51 11.05 12.09 -6.22
N PHE A 52 9.79 12.49 -6.40
CA PHE A 52 9.39 13.89 -6.25
C PHE A 52 9.47 14.39 -4.80
N LEU A 53 9.20 13.53 -3.83
CA LEU A 53 9.43 13.82 -2.41
C LEU A 53 10.91 14.07 -2.12
N ASN A 54 11.83 13.30 -2.71
CA ASN A 54 13.27 13.52 -2.51
C ASN A 54 13.71 14.92 -3.02
N ARG A 55 13.03 15.43 -4.05
CA ARG A 55 13.20 16.80 -4.59
C ARG A 55 12.39 17.87 -3.84
N ALA A 56 11.81 17.54 -2.69
CA ALA A 56 11.04 18.44 -1.83
C ALA A 56 9.79 19.06 -2.50
N HIS A 57 9.14 18.33 -3.41
CA HIS A 57 7.84 18.73 -3.95
C HIS A 57 6.73 18.38 -2.96
N THR A 58 6.04 19.40 -2.45
CA THR A 58 5.00 19.18 -1.43
C THR A 58 3.76 18.49 -1.98
N LEU A 59 3.42 18.70 -3.26
CA LEU A 59 2.32 17.98 -3.90
C LEU A 59 2.53 16.46 -3.87
N ALA A 60 3.77 15.99 -3.99
CA ALA A 60 4.08 14.56 -3.90
C ALA A 60 3.79 13.98 -2.50
N PHE A 61 3.92 14.79 -1.44
CA PHE A 61 3.56 14.39 -0.08
C PHE A 61 2.04 14.25 0.09
N ILE A 62 1.28 15.22 -0.42
CA ILE A 62 -0.19 15.16 -0.39
C ILE A 62 -0.68 13.95 -1.19
N LEU A 63 -0.13 13.74 -2.39
CA LEU A 63 -0.46 12.57 -3.21
C LEU A 63 -0.08 11.25 -2.53
N ALA A 64 1.04 11.18 -1.82
CA ALA A 64 1.43 9.99 -1.05
C ALA A 64 0.46 9.69 0.10
N LEU A 65 -0.05 10.72 0.78
CA LEU A 65 -1.06 10.57 1.82
C LEU A 65 -2.40 10.10 1.26
N VAL A 66 -2.87 10.75 0.20
CA VAL A 66 -4.12 10.36 -0.49
C VAL A 66 -4.00 8.92 -1.00
N ALA A 67 -2.90 8.57 -1.66
CA ALA A 67 -2.65 7.22 -2.13
C ALA A 67 -2.65 6.22 -0.97
N SER A 68 -1.88 6.47 0.09
CA SER A 68 -1.83 5.57 1.26
C SER A 68 -3.22 5.39 1.89
N PHE A 69 -3.99 6.47 2.02
CA PHE A 69 -5.36 6.43 2.53
C PHE A 69 -6.27 5.60 1.63
N THR A 70 -6.29 5.84 0.32
CA THR A 70 -7.07 5.04 -0.64
C THR A 70 -6.70 3.56 -0.58
N PHE A 71 -5.41 3.25 -0.46
CA PHE A 71 -4.93 1.88 -0.32
C PHE A 71 -5.37 1.22 1.00
N VAL A 72 -5.50 1.96 2.10
CA VAL A 72 -6.07 1.42 3.35
C VAL A 72 -7.51 0.94 3.12
N PHE A 73 -8.36 1.71 2.44
CA PHE A 73 -9.73 1.27 2.15
C PHE A 73 -9.77 0.09 1.19
N TRP A 74 -8.96 0.14 0.13
CA TRP A 74 -8.93 -0.94 -0.86
C TRP A 74 -8.43 -2.25 -0.23
N LEU A 75 -7.28 -2.22 0.44
CA LEU A 75 -6.71 -3.40 1.10
C LEU A 75 -7.58 -3.85 2.29
N GLY A 76 -8.23 -2.92 2.98
CA GLY A 76 -9.21 -3.21 4.03
C GLY A 76 -10.39 -4.01 3.50
N TRP A 77 -10.94 -3.59 2.36
CA TRP A 77 -11.99 -4.33 1.66
C TRP A 77 -11.51 -5.72 1.21
N LEU A 78 -10.32 -5.82 0.62
CA LEU A 78 -9.75 -7.11 0.20
C LEU A 78 -9.55 -8.05 1.40
N THR A 79 -9.09 -7.51 2.53
CA THR A 79 -8.90 -8.28 3.77
C THR A 79 -10.24 -8.72 4.37
N SER A 80 -11.27 -7.87 4.36
CA SER A 80 -12.59 -8.23 4.88
C SER A 80 -13.25 -9.33 4.05
N GLN A 81 -13.09 -9.30 2.72
CA GLN A 81 -13.56 -10.35 1.81
C GLN A 81 -12.92 -11.72 2.11
N ALA A 82 -11.67 -11.73 2.61
CA ALA A 82 -11.01 -12.98 3.01
C ALA A 82 -11.61 -13.58 4.30
N LEU A 83 -12.17 -12.74 5.18
CA LEU A 83 -12.78 -13.15 6.45
C LEU A 83 -14.22 -13.66 6.29
N THR A 84 -14.99 -13.11 5.37
CA THR A 84 -16.38 -13.51 5.14
C THR A 84 -16.47 -14.78 4.27
N GLN A 85 -16.94 -15.88 4.86
CA GLN A 85 -17.01 -17.20 4.20
C GLN A 85 -18.14 -17.35 3.18
N GLU A 86 -19.23 -16.58 3.31
CA GLU A 86 -20.50 -16.85 2.62
C GLU A 86 -20.60 -16.29 1.18
N GLN A 87 -19.73 -15.35 0.79
CA GLN A 87 -19.72 -14.79 -0.57
C GLN A 87 -18.30 -14.40 -0.99
N ASN A 88 -17.40 -15.38 -1.08
CA ASN A 88 -16.07 -15.09 -1.59
C ASN A 88 -16.10 -15.06 -3.13
N TYR A 89 -16.42 -13.90 -3.72
CA TYR A 89 -16.40 -13.67 -5.17
C TYR A 89 -15.04 -13.98 -5.81
N ILE A 90 -13.98 -14.01 -5.00
CA ILE A 90 -12.60 -14.23 -5.42
C ILE A 90 -12.26 -15.72 -5.51
N PHE A 91 -12.94 -16.58 -4.74
CA PHE A 91 -12.65 -18.01 -4.67
C PHE A 91 -13.92 -18.86 -4.77
N PRO A 92 -14.39 -19.18 -5.99
CA PRO A 92 -15.50 -20.11 -6.19
C PRO A 92 -15.03 -21.56 -5.97
N ASP A 93 -15.41 -22.14 -4.83
CA ASP A 93 -15.34 -23.54 -4.40
C ASP A 93 -13.98 -24.27 -4.21
N ALA A 94 -14.01 -25.20 -3.22
CA ALA A 94 -13.12 -26.30 -2.77
C ALA A 94 -11.57 -26.21 -2.91
N LEU A 95 -11.01 -25.59 -3.94
CA LEU A 95 -9.58 -25.26 -4.09
C LEU A 95 -9.19 -23.99 -3.28
N ALA A 96 -10.17 -23.36 -2.64
CA ALA A 96 -10.08 -22.05 -2.03
C ALA A 96 -9.34 -22.00 -0.68
N ASN A 97 -9.33 -23.04 0.15
CA ASN A 97 -8.89 -22.92 1.54
C ASN A 97 -7.41 -22.48 1.73
N PRO A 98 -6.41 -23.16 1.11
CA PRO A 98 -5.02 -22.73 1.23
C PRO A 98 -4.78 -21.38 0.54
N SER A 99 -5.35 -21.16 -0.65
CA SER A 99 -5.25 -19.89 -1.38
C SER A 99 -5.89 -18.72 -0.63
N ARG A 100 -6.99 -18.96 0.10
CA ARG A 100 -7.68 -17.97 0.95
C ARG A 100 -6.84 -17.60 2.17
N ASN A 101 -6.17 -18.56 2.80
CA ASN A 101 -5.27 -18.28 3.91
C ASN A 101 -4.08 -17.42 3.46
N VAL A 102 -3.48 -17.75 2.32
CA VAL A 102 -2.41 -16.93 1.71
C VAL A 102 -2.95 -15.54 1.35
N TYR A 103 -4.12 -15.47 0.74
CA TYR A 103 -4.75 -14.20 0.39
C TYR A 103 -5.03 -13.32 1.61
N PHE A 104 -5.57 -13.89 2.68
CA PHE A 104 -5.78 -13.18 3.95
C PHE A 104 -4.46 -12.67 4.52
N LEU A 105 -3.43 -13.53 4.55
CA LEU A 105 -2.11 -13.17 5.07
C LEU A 105 -1.48 -12.03 4.26
N VAL A 106 -1.53 -12.10 2.94
CA VAL A 106 -0.96 -11.10 2.02
C VAL A 106 -1.73 -9.79 2.14
N SER A 107 -3.06 -9.82 2.01
CA SER A 107 -3.89 -8.61 2.07
C SER A 107 -3.79 -7.90 3.42
N SER A 108 -3.79 -8.66 4.53
CA SER A 108 -3.60 -8.09 5.87
C SER A 108 -2.19 -7.53 6.07
N ALA A 109 -1.13 -8.21 5.58
CA ALA A 109 0.24 -7.69 5.66
C ALA A 109 0.42 -6.39 4.87
N MET A 110 -0.12 -6.34 3.64
CA MET A 110 -0.13 -5.13 2.81
C MET A 110 -0.90 -3.99 3.50
N LEU A 111 -2.05 -4.31 4.09
CA LEU A 111 -2.86 -3.35 4.84
C LEU A 111 -2.09 -2.80 6.05
N THR A 112 -1.53 -3.68 6.89
CA THR A 112 -0.75 -3.27 8.06
C THR A 112 0.43 -2.40 7.66
N SER A 113 1.19 -2.78 6.63
CA SER A 113 2.29 -1.96 6.12
C SER A 113 1.81 -0.59 5.64
N THR A 114 0.67 -0.53 4.95
CA THR A 114 0.11 0.73 4.44
C THR A 114 -0.38 1.62 5.58
N VAL A 115 -1.03 1.06 6.61
CA VAL A 115 -1.46 1.81 7.80
C VAL A 115 -0.26 2.37 8.55
N LEU A 116 0.80 1.57 8.75
CA LEU A 116 2.03 2.05 9.40
C LEU A 116 2.66 3.20 8.63
N VAL A 117 2.73 3.10 7.31
CA VAL A 117 3.26 4.16 6.45
C VAL A 117 2.40 5.41 6.52
N LEU A 118 1.07 5.27 6.47
CA LEU A 118 0.14 6.39 6.60
C LEU A 118 0.33 7.13 7.94
N LEU A 119 0.44 6.39 9.05
CA LEU A 119 0.69 6.96 10.38
C LEU A 119 2.04 7.67 10.45
N LEU A 120 3.11 7.07 9.91
CA LEU A 120 4.44 7.67 9.86
C LEU A 120 4.49 8.91 8.94
N LEU A 121 3.75 8.90 7.82
CA LEU A 121 3.56 10.10 7.01
C LEU A 121 2.86 11.22 7.79
N GLY A 122 1.90 10.87 8.65
CA GLY A 122 1.24 11.81 9.57
C GLY A 122 2.23 12.54 10.49
N VAL A 123 3.30 11.89 10.93
CA VAL A 123 4.37 12.52 11.74
C VAL A 123 5.09 13.62 10.95
N PHE A 124 5.28 13.42 9.64
CA PHE A 124 5.95 14.39 8.78
C PHE A 124 5.04 15.57 8.35
N TRP A 125 3.72 15.45 8.54
CA TRP A 125 2.73 16.44 8.07
C TRP A 125 3.04 17.86 8.53
N LYS A 126 3.22 18.04 9.85
CA LYS A 126 3.49 19.37 10.43
C LYS A 126 4.76 20.00 9.86
N SER A 127 5.84 19.22 9.76
CA SER A 127 7.13 19.73 9.25
C SER A 127 7.05 20.12 7.77
N ILE A 128 6.29 19.38 6.97
CA ILE A 128 6.09 19.66 5.55
C ILE A 128 5.15 20.87 5.34
N TYR A 129 4.11 21.00 6.16
CA TYR A 129 3.20 22.15 6.15
C TYR A 129 3.91 23.47 6.50
N LEU A 130 4.74 23.47 7.55
CA LEU A 130 5.55 24.65 7.89
C LEU A 130 6.53 25.02 6.77
N SER A 131 7.09 24.03 6.07
CA SER A 131 7.93 24.25 4.89
C SER A 131 7.17 24.84 3.69
N LEU A 132 5.86 24.66 3.59
CA LEU A 132 5.02 25.32 2.58
C LEU A 132 4.84 26.81 2.92
N GLN A 133 4.51 27.10 4.17
CA GLN A 133 4.25 28.46 4.63
C GLN A 133 5.48 29.37 4.48
N ASN A 134 6.68 28.86 4.77
CA ASN A 134 7.92 29.64 4.62
C ASN A 134 8.37 29.85 3.15
N LYS A 135 7.71 29.23 2.17
CA LYS A 135 7.97 29.41 0.74
C LYS A 135 7.00 30.40 0.07
N MET A 136 5.94 30.81 0.76
CA MET A 136 5.00 31.85 0.34
C MET A 136 5.41 33.19 0.97
#